data_AF-A0A074MIH0-F1
#
_entry.id   AF-A0A074MIH0-F1
#
_cell.length_a   1.000
_cell.length_b   1.000
_cell.length_c   1.000
_cell.angle_alpha   90.00
_cell.angle_beta   90.00
_cell.angle_gamma   90.00
#
_symmetry.space_group_name_H-M   'P 1'
#
loop_
_entity.id
_entity.type
_entity.pdbx_description
1 polymer ?
#
loop_
_entity_poly.entity_id
_entity_poly.type
_entity_poly.pdbx_seq_one_letter_code
_entity_poly.pdbx_strand_id
1 'polypeptide(L)' 'MGKNTSISLSERHQKYLQSKVDSGEFASVSEVVRDAVRRLEERDLRISNLRELIREAEESGPPMPFDWDAFMAEKFPNA' A
#
# COMPACT_ATOMS: atom_id res chain seq x y z
N MET A 1 -12.18 18.47 15.83
CA MET A 1 -11.81 17.46 16.85
C MET A 1 -12.21 16.09 16.33
N GLY A 2 -11.36 15.07 16.46
CA GLY A 2 -11.68 13.71 16.04
C GLY A 2 -12.83 13.13 16.88
N LYS A 3 -13.65 12.25 16.28
CA LYS A 3 -14.68 11.52 17.02
C LYS A 3 -14.01 10.39 17.80
N ASN A 4 -14.34 10.26 19.08
CA ASN A 4 -13.92 9.10 19.88
C ASN A 4 -14.84 7.93 19.54
N THR A 5 -14.26 6.83 19.07
CA THR A 5 -15.01 5.64 18.64
C THR A 5 -14.63 4.47 19.54
N SER A 6 -15.65 3.86 20.17
CA SER A 6 -15.48 2.60 20.89
C SER A 6 -15.61 1.43 19.93
N ILE A 7 -14.67 0.49 19.98
CA ILE A 7 -14.63 -0.70 19.14
C ILE A 7 -14.39 -1.95 19.98
N SER A 8 -15.08 -3.04 19.65
CA SER A 8 -14.84 -4.35 20.25
C SER A 8 -13.75 -5.09 19.46
N LEU A 9 -12.74 -5.58 20.16
CA LEU A 9 -11.64 -6.36 19.59
C LEU A 9 -11.65 -7.77 20.17
N SER A 10 -11.24 -8.75 19.37
CA SER A 10 -10.99 -10.10 19.89
C SER A 10 -9.80 -10.08 20.85
N GLU A 11 -9.75 -11.05 21.77
CA GLU A 11 -8.67 -11.19 22.74
C GLU A 11 -7.29 -11.25 22.05
N ARG A 12 -7.20 -11.95 20.92
CA ARG A 12 -5.98 -12.03 20.10
C ARG A 12 -5.50 -10.65 19.66
N HIS A 13 -6.41 -9.80 19.17
CA HIS A 13 -6.05 -8.46 18.71
C HIS A 13 -5.70 -7.54 19.88
N GLN A 14 -6.41 -7.64 21.00
CA GLN A 14 -6.05 -6.89 22.21
C GLN A 14 -4.63 -7.23 22.68
N LYS A 15 -4.27 -8.52 22.77
CA LYS A 15 -2.91 -8.97 23.14
C LYS A 15 -1.84 -8.45 22.17
N TYR A 16 -2.12 -8.48 20.87
CA TYR A 16 -1.21 -7.94 19.86
C TYR A 16 -1.02 -6.43 19.98
N LEU A 17 -2.11 -5.65 20.14
CA LEU A 17 -1.99 -4.20 20.29
C LEU A 17 -1.31 -3.83 21.60
N GLN A 18 -1.57 -4.58 22.68
CA GLN A 18 -0.93 -4.35 23.97
C GLN A 18 0.58 -4.64 23.90
N SER A 19 1.01 -5.71 23.23
CA SER A 19 2.44 -6.02 23.11
C SER A 19 3.23 -4.95 22.37
N LYS A 20 2.57 -4.22 21.45
CA LYS A 20 3.13 -3.04 20.76
C LYS A 20 3.30 -1.82 21.64
N VAL A 21 2.47 -1.68 22.67
CA VAL A 21 2.61 -0.63 23.68
C VAL A 21 3.66 -1.04 24.71
N ASP A 22 3.60 -2.29 25.18
CA ASP A 22 4.53 -2.82 26.18
C ASP A 22 5.99 -2.85 25.66
N SER A 23 6.19 -3.01 24.35
CA SER A 23 7.51 -2.92 23.72
C SER A 23 8.05 -1.48 23.62
N GLY A 24 7.22 -0.47 23.88
CA GLY A 24 7.55 0.94 23.70
C GLY A 24 7.51 1.45 22.26
N GLU A 25 7.02 0.65 21.30
CA GLU A 25 6.86 1.07 19.89
C GLU A 25 5.78 2.15 19.75
N PHE A 26 4.76 2.12 20.61
CA PHE A 26 3.66 3.09 20.63
C PHE A 26 3.32 3.48 22.07
N ALA A 27 2.82 4.71 22.27
CA ALA A 27 2.46 5.21 23.60
C ALA A 27 1.06 4.74 24.05
N SER A 28 0.20 4.29 23.14
CA SER A 28 -1.14 3.80 23.48
C SER A 28 -1.73 2.88 22.41
N VAL A 29 -2.70 2.05 22.80
CA VAL A 29 -3.46 1.21 21.87
C VAL A 29 -4.14 2.04 20.78
N SER A 30 -4.68 3.21 21.12
CA SER A 30 -5.30 4.11 20.15
C SER A 30 -4.32 4.61 19.09
N GLU A 31 -3.04 4.74 19.43
CA GLU A 31 -1.99 5.11 18.47
C GLU A 31 -1.69 3.96 17.51
N VAL A 32 -1.58 2.73 18.02
CA VAL A 32 -1.42 1.52 17.19
C VAL A 32 -2.59 1.40 16.20
N VAL A 33 -3.83 1.65 16.65
CA VAL A 33 -5.02 1.60 15.78
C VAL A 33 -4.97 2.68 14.70
N ARG A 34 -4.56 3.92 15.03
CA ARG A 34 -4.41 4.98 14.02
C ARG A 34 -3.34 4.64 12.98
N ASP A 35 -2.21 4.09 13.42
CA ASP A 35 -1.15 3.64 12.52
C ASP A 35 -1.63 2.53 11.58
N ALA A 36 -2.37 1.55 12.12
CA ALA A 36 -2.95 0.46 11.34
C ALA A 36 -3.94 0.96 10.29
N VAL A 37 -4.81 1.91 10.64
CA VAL A 37 -5.77 2.52 9.70
C VAL A 37 -5.04 3.30 8.60
N ARG A 38 -4.03 4.11 8.95
CA ARG A 38 -3.22 4.84 7.96
C ARG A 38 -2.56 3.90 6.96
N ARG A 39 -1.98 2.79 7.43
CA ARG A 39 -1.38 1.77 6.53
C ARG A 39 -2.41 1.07 5.66
N LEU A 40 -3.63 0.87 6.16
CA LEU A 40 -4.72 0.32 5.36
C LEU A 40 -5.11 1.29 4.24
N GLU A 41 -5.27 2.57 4.54
CA GLU A 41 -5.54 3.62 3.55
C GLU A 41 -4.45 3.70 2.47
N GLU A 42 -3.18 3.70 2.87
CA GLU A 42 -2.03 3.69 1.95
C GLU A 42 -2.04 2.46 1.02
N ARG A 43 -2.37 1.29 1.57
CA ARG A 43 -2.49 0.06 0.79
C ARG A 43 -3.65 0.13 -0.20
N ASP A 44 -4.81 0.62 0.22
CA ASP A 44 -5.99 0.72 -0.62
C ASP A 44 -5.76 1.70 -1.77
N LEU A 45 -5.11 2.84 -1.51
CA LEU A 45 -4.69 3.79 -2.55
C LEU A 45 -3.72 3.14 -3.54
N ARG A 46 -2.73 2.39 -3.06
CA ARG A 46 -1.77 1.69 -3.92
C ARG A 46 -2.46 0.65 -4.82
N ILE A 47 -3.43 -0.08 -4.29
CA ILE A 47 -4.20 -1.07 -5.07
C ILE A 47 -5.09 -0.37 -6.10
N SER A 48 -5.72 0.75 -5.73
CA SER A 48 -6.54 1.53 -6.66
C SER A 48 -5.71 2.03 -7.84
N ASN A 49 -4.56 2.65 -7.56
CA ASN A 49 -3.65 3.14 -8.59
C ASN A 49 -3.15 2.02 -9.51
N LEU A 50 -2.78 0.86 -8.94
CA LEU A 50 -2.35 -0.29 -9.75
C LEU A 50 -3.45 -0.78 -10.70
N ARG A 51 -4.72 -0.76 -10.25
CA ARG A 51 -5.86 -1.14 -11.11
C ARG A 51 -6.09 -0.13 -12.23
N GLU A 52 -5.89 1.15 -11.97
CA GLU A 52 -5.98 2.21 -12.99
C GLU A 52 -4.88 2.03 -14.05
N LEU A 53 -3.64 1.78 -13.63
CA LEU A 53 -2.53 1.53 -14.56
C LEU A 53 -2.75 0.27 -15.42
N ILE A 54 -3.32 -0.79 -14.84
CA ILE A 54 -3.68 -2.00 -15.61
C ILE A 54 -4.78 -1.67 -16.63
N ARG A 55 -5.80 -0.92 -16.23
CA ARG A 55 -6.87 -0.51 -17.15
C ARG A 55 -6.31 0.34 -18.30
N GLU A 56 -5.46 1.32 -18.00
CA GLU A 56 -4.80 2.14 -19.02
C GLU A 56 -3.99 1.27 -20.00
N ALA A 57 -3.27 0.26 -19.49
CA ALA A 57 -2.55 -0.69 -20.34
C ALA A 57 -3.49 -1.53 -21.21
N GLU A 58 -4.61 -2.03 -20.68
CA GLU A 58 -5.60 -2.79 -21.45
C GLU A 58 -6.29 -1.94 -22.53
N GLU A 59 -6.54 -0.66 -22.24
CA GLU A 59 -7.12 0.31 -23.18
C GLU A 59 -6.10 0.83 -24.21
N SER A 60 -4.80 0.65 -23.98
CA SER A 60 -3.72 1.09 -24.89
C SER A 60 -3.65 0.33 -26.22
N GLY A 61 -4.42 -0.75 -26.35
CA GLY A 61 -4.51 -1.57 -27.55
C GLY A 61 -3.87 -2.95 -27.40
N PRO A 62 -3.85 -3.76 -28.47
CA PRO A 62 -3.30 -5.11 -28.42
C PRO A 62 -1.77 -5.07 -28.21
N PRO A 63 -1.22 -6.04 -27.44
CA PRO A 63 0.22 -6.13 -27.27
C PRO A 63 0.92 -6.37 -28.61
N MET A 64 2.03 -5.69 -28.83
CA MET A 64 2.88 -5.85 -30.01
C MET A 64 4.20 -6.54 -29.65
N PRO A 65 4.83 -7.27 -30.59
CA PRO A 65 6.20 -7.76 -30.40
C PRO A 65 7.14 -6.61 -30.04
N PHE A 66 8.05 -6.84 -29.09
CA PHE A 66 9.01 -5.84 -28.62
C PHE A 66 10.44 -6.27 -28.92
N ASP A 67 11.16 -5.44 -29.68
CA ASP A 67 12.57 -5.64 -30.03
C ASP A 67 13.45 -4.87 -29.03
N TRP A 68 14.11 -5.62 -28.15
CA TRP A 68 15.01 -5.08 -27.13
C TRP A 68 16.25 -4.43 -27.73
N ASP A 69 16.84 -5.03 -28.76
CA ASP A 69 18.09 -4.55 -29.35
C ASP A 69 17.85 -3.23 -30.09
N ALA A 70 16.77 -3.15 -30.87
CA ALA A 70 16.36 -1.92 -31.55
C ALA A 70 16.02 -0.80 -30.54
N PHE A 71 15.28 -1.13 -29.48
CA PHE A 71 14.96 -0.15 -28.43
C PHE A 71 16.22 0.38 -27.74
N MET A 72 17.16 -0.49 -27.39
CA MET A 72 18.40 -0.08 -26.72
C MET A 72 19.29 0.76 -27.64
N ALA A 73 19.42 0.38 -28.92
CA ALA A 73 20.16 1.16 -29.90
C ALA A 73 19.53 2.56 -30.12
N GLU A 74 18.20 2.67 -30.09
CA GLU A 74 17.49 3.94 -30.21
C GLU A 74 17.64 4.82 -28.96
N LYS A 75 17.41 4.25 -27.76
CA LYS A 75 17.37 5.02 -26.50
C LYS A 75 18.76 5.29 -25.91
N PHE A 76 19.72 4.42 -26.17
CA PHE A 76 21.06 4.47 -25.60
C PHE A 76 22.14 4.21 -26.67
N PRO A 77 22.25 5.10 -27.68
CA PRO A 77 23.11 4.86 -28.84
C PRO A 77 24.62 4.83 -28.54
N ASN A 78 25.03 5.25 -27.34
CA ASN A 78 26.44 5.36 -26.92
C ASN A 78 26.77 4.49 -25.69
N ALA A 79 25.89 3.55 -25.34
CA ALA A 79 26.12 2.60 -24.23
C ALA A 79 26.98 1.41 -24.67
#